data_AF-A0A486SJR6-F1
#
_entry.id   AF-A0A486SJR6-F1
#
_cell.length_a   1.000
_cell.length_b   1.000
_cell.length_c   1.000
_cell.angle_alpha   90.00
_cell.angle_beta   90.00
_cell.angle_gamma   90.00
#
_symmetry.space_group_name_H-M   'P 1'
#
loop_
_entity.id
_entity.type
_entity.pdbx_description
1 polymer ?
#
loop_
_entity_poly.entity_id
_entity_poly.type
_entity_poly.pdbx_seq_one_letter_code
_entity_poly.pdbx_strand_id
1 'polypeptide(L)' 'MKTLITDAIGLAGFGSLAAGVYLQFGLAPSLMMSGSLLLLFALVAAMRGKNAA' A
#
# COMPACT_ATOMS: atom_id res chain seq x y z
N MET A 1 20.22 -3.28 -4.71
CA MET A 1 20.30 -1.95 -5.37
C MET A 1 19.28 -1.72 -6.48
N LYS A 2 18.87 -2.74 -7.28
CA LYS A 2 17.78 -2.59 -8.27
C LYS A 2 16.38 -2.31 -7.68
N THR A 3 16.18 -2.53 -6.38
CA THR A 3 14.87 -2.46 -5.70
C THR A 3 14.52 -1.05 -5.20
N LEU A 4 15.50 -0.19 -4.93
CA LEU A 4 15.28 1.11 -4.29
C LEU A 4 14.48 2.09 -5.16
N ILE A 5 14.75 2.13 -6.47
CA ILE A 5 14.02 3.00 -7.40
C ILE A 5 12.57 2.51 -7.55
N THR A 6 12.37 1.20 -7.64
CA THR A 6 11.03 0.62 -7.74
C THR A 6 10.21 0.82 -6.47
N ASP A 7 10.83 0.70 -5.30
CA ASP A 7 10.20 1.00 -4.01
C ASP A 7 9.83 2.48 -3.91
N ALA A 8 10.71 3.40 -4.33
CA ALA A 8 10.44 4.84 -4.31
C ALA A 8 9.27 5.23 -5.22
N ILE A 9 9.21 4.68 -6.44
CA ILE A 9 8.10 4.90 -7.37
C ILE A 9 6.80 4.29 -6.81
N GLY A 10 6.88 3.12 -6.18
CA GLY A 10 5.74 2.47 -5.51
C GLY A 10 5.19 3.32 -4.36
N LEU A 11 6.07 3.86 -3.50
CA LEU A 11 5.70 4.75 -2.39
C LEU A 11 5.08 6.05 -2.89
N ALA A 12 5.68 6.68 -3.91
CA ALA A 12 5.17 7.91 -4.51
C ALA A 12 3.80 7.68 -5.18
N GLY A 13 3.63 6.55 -5.88
CA GLY A 13 2.37 6.16 -6.49
C GLY A 13 1.28 5.90 -5.46
N PHE A 14 1.59 5.14 -4.40
CA PHE A 14 0.65 4.87 -3.31
C PHE A 14 0.23 6.16 -2.59
N GLY A 15 1.18 7.05 -2.29
CA GLY A 15 0.91 8.36 -1.70
C GLY A 15 0.02 9.23 -2.60
N SER A 16 0.26 9.24 -3.91
CA SER A 16 -0.56 9.98 -4.87
C SER A 16 -1.98 9.42 -4.97
N LEU A 17 -2.14 8.10 -4.89
CA LEU A 17 -3.45 7.43 -4.88
C LEU A 17 -4.24 7.78 -3.62
N ALA A 18 -3.60 7.71 -2.44
CA ALA A 18 -4.21 8.09 -1.17
C ALA A 18 -4.61 9.58 -1.16
N ALA A 19 -3.76 10.46 -1.68
CA ALA A 19 -4.06 11.88 -1.82
C ALA A 19 -5.21 12.13 -2.81
N GLY A 20 -5.28 11.42 -3.94
CA GLY A 20 -6.38 11.52 -4.89
C GLY A 20 -7.72 11.10 -4.29
N VAL A 21 -7.74 9.97 -3.56
CA VAL A 21 -8.95 9.51 -2.84
C VAL A 21 -9.35 10.52 -1.76
N TYR A 22 -8.38 11.10 -1.05
CA TYR A 22 -8.63 12.15 -0.07
C TYR A 22 -9.29 13.39 -0.68
N LEU A 23 -8.78 13.86 -1.82
CA LEU A 23 -9.34 15.03 -2.51
C LEU A 23 -10.75 14.80 -3.05
N GLN A 24 -11.05 13.59 -3.53
CA GLN A 24 -12.34 13.28 -4.15
C GLN A 24 -13.43 12.88 -3.16
N PHE A 25 -13.09 12.11 -2.13
CA PHE A 25 -14.06 11.48 -1.24
C PHE A 25 -13.88 11.86 0.24
N GLY A 26 -12.81 12.59 0.57
CA GLY A 26 -12.50 13.03 1.92
C GLY A 26 -11.66 12.03 2.74
N LEU A 27 -11.50 12.33 4.02
CA LEU A 27 -10.56 11.63 4.91
C LEU A 27 -10.94 10.17 5.15
N ALA A 28 -12.20 9.90 5.50
CA ALA A 28 -12.66 8.55 5.83
C ALA A 28 -12.40 7.50 4.72
N PRO A 29 -12.81 7.72 3.46
CA PRO A 29 -12.57 6.76 2.38
C PRO A 29 -11.08 6.62 2.02
N SER A 30 -10.27 7.68 2.16
CA SER A 30 -8.81 7.56 1.96
C SER A 30 -8.15 6.63 2.98
N LEU A 31 -8.54 6.75 4.26
CA LEU A 31 -8.05 5.89 5.33
C LEU A 31 -8.53 4.45 5.17
N MET A 32 -9.80 4.23 4.80
CA MET A 32 -10.33 2.89 4.52
C MET A 32 -9.58 2.21 3.38
N MET A 33 -9.33 2.94 2.28
CA MET A 33 -8.61 2.43 1.12
C MET A 33 -7.16 2.06 1.47
N SER A 34 -6.40 2.99 2.05
CA SER A 34 -5.01 2.72 2.45
C SER A 34 -4.92 1.61 3.52
N GLY A 35 -5.85 1.59 4.49
CA GLY A 35 -5.91 0.55 5.52
C GLY A 35 -6.19 -0.83 4.94
N SER A 36 -7.10 -0.96 3.98
CA SER A 36 -7.37 -2.24 3.30
C SER A 36 -6.14 -2.77 2.55
N LEU A 37 -5.38 -1.89 1.90
CA LEU A 37 -4.12 -2.23 1.24
C LEU A 37 -3.06 -2.73 2.22
N LEU A 38 -2.92 -2.09 3.39
CA LEU A 38 -2.00 -2.53 4.44
C LEU A 38 -2.38 -3.92 4.99
N LEU A 39 -3.68 -4.18 5.17
CA LEU A 39 -4.16 -5.50 5.59
C LEU A 39 -3.86 -6.58 4.55
N LEU A 40 -4.07 -6.30 3.26
CA LEU A 40 -3.71 -7.23 2.18
C LEU A 40 -2.20 -7.48 2.14
N PHE A 41 -1.39 -6.45 2.29
CA PHE A 41 0.07 -6.60 2.36
C PHE A 41 0.49 -7.47 3.54
N ALA A 42 -0.07 -7.24 4.73
CA ALA A 42 0.19 -8.05 5.92
C ALA A 42 -0.21 -9.52 5.72
N LEU A 43 -1.35 -9.77 5.07
CA LEU A 43 -1.79 -11.12 4.75
C LEU A 43 -0.84 -11.81 3.77
N VAL A 44 -0.44 -11.15 2.69
CA VAL A 44 0.53 -11.67 1.72
C VAL A 44 1.89 -11.93 2.38
N ALA A 45 2.34 -11.02 3.26
CA ALA A 45 3.57 -11.20 4.03
C ALA A 45 3.50 -12.42 4.95
N ALA A 46 2.39 -12.60 5.67
CA ALA A 46 2.16 -13.77 6.52
C ALA A 46 2.09 -15.08 5.70
N MET A 47 1.43 -15.06 4.53
CA MET A 47 1.37 -16.21 3.62
C MET A 47 2.75 -16.58 3.06
N ARG A 48 3.59 -15.60 2.73
CA ARG A 48 4.98 -15.85 2.28
C ARG A 48 5.83 -16.42 3.41
N GLY A 49 5.64 -15.97 4.66
CA GLY A 49 6.31 -16.55 5.82
C GLY A 49 5.92 -18.01 6.09
N LYS A 50 4.68 -18.41 5.79
CA LYS A 50 4.21 -19.80 5.92
C LYS A 50 4.69 -20.74 4.80
N ASN A 51 5.02 -20.20 3.63
CA ASN A 51 5.54 -20.97 2.48
C ASN A 51 7.07 -20.89 2.34
N ALA A 52 7.77 -20.32 3.33
CA ALA A 52 9.22 -20.25 3.41
C ALA A 52 9.83 -21.37 4.29
N ALA A 53 9.04 -22.40 4.61
CA ALA A 53 9.45 -23.62 5.30
C ALA A 53 9.34 -24.81 4.35
#